data_AF-K0I3K5-F1
#
_entry.id   AF-K0I3K5-F1
#
_cell.length_a   1.000
_cell.length_b   1.000
_cell.length_c   1.000
_cell.angle_alpha   90.00
_cell.angle_beta   90.00
_cell.angle_gamma   90.00
#
_symmetry.space_group_name_H-M   'P 1'
#
loop_
_entity.id
_entity.type
_entity.pdbx_description
1 polymer ?
#
loop_
_entity_poly.entity_id
_entity_poly.type
_entity_poly.pdbx_seq_one_letter_code
_entity_poly.pdbx_strand_id
1 'polypeptide(L)'
;MLVPLTSVRDAGVAIRTMRKRAGIRIDDFALIAGVSKQFMTDLENGKPTVQMGKVLELLKRMAIGVNLDLSDDAVDRYKAELGKVTRLRALKKAPDGQVTADGSKKTSTKETLPTSRQGLTDEEAPRRGR
;
A
#
# COMPACT_ATOMS: atom_id res chain seq x y z
N MET A 1 -16.52 -3.64 24.01
CA MET A 1 -15.38 -3.71 24.94
C MET A 1 -14.11 -3.94 24.14
N LEU A 2 -13.00 -3.32 24.55
CA LEU A 2 -11.68 -3.61 24.04
C LEU A 2 -10.93 -4.49 25.05
N VAL A 3 -10.20 -5.49 24.55
CA VAL A 3 -9.34 -6.33 25.40
C VAL A 3 -7.91 -5.83 25.22
N PRO A 4 -7.21 -5.39 26.29
CA PRO A 4 -5.83 -4.95 26.19
C PRO A 4 -4.94 -6.14 25.81
N LEU A 5 -4.02 -5.93 24.88
CA LEU A 5 -3.02 -6.92 24.47
C LEU A 5 -1.69 -6.61 25.17
N THR A 6 -1.49 -7.16 26.36
CA THR A 6 -0.26 -6.94 27.15
C THR A 6 0.81 -8.00 26.87
N SER A 7 0.41 -9.15 26.33
CA SER A 7 1.29 -10.26 26.01
C SER A 7 0.81 -11.08 24.81
N VAL A 8 1.72 -11.87 24.25
CA VAL A 8 1.38 -12.86 23.22
C VAL A 8 0.37 -13.90 23.74
N ARG A 9 0.40 -14.20 25.04
CA ARG A 9 -0.56 -15.08 25.69
C ARG A 9 -1.97 -14.51 25.64
N ASP A 10 -2.13 -13.21 25.87
CA ASP A 10 -3.45 -12.56 25.81
C ASP A 10 -4.04 -12.65 24.39
N ALA A 11 -3.21 -12.37 23.38
CA ALA A 11 -3.58 -12.54 21.98
C ALA A 11 -3.97 -14.00 21.68
N GLY A 12 -3.17 -14.97 22.12
CA GLY A 12 -3.43 -16.40 21.95
C GLY A 12 -4.74 -16.85 22.59
N VAL A 13 -5.02 -16.40 23.81
CA VAL A 13 -6.26 -16.71 24.54
C VAL A 13 -7.47 -16.08 23.85
N ALA A 14 -7.38 -14.83 23.39
CA ALA A 14 -8.45 -14.18 22.63
C ALA A 14 -8.77 -14.96 21.34
N ILE A 15 -7.73 -15.33 20.59
CA ILE A 15 -7.87 -16.10 19.35
C ILE A 15 -8.48 -17.49 19.62
N ARG A 16 -8.00 -18.20 20.64
CA ARG A 16 -8.54 -19.49 21.08
C ARG A 16 -10.01 -19.40 21.48
N THR A 17 -10.40 -18.33 22.17
CA THR A 17 -11.78 -18.09 22.62
C THR A 17 -12.71 -17.92 21.42
N MET A 18 -12.31 -17.14 20.42
CA MET A 18 -13.06 -16.96 19.18
C MET A 18 -13.23 -18.27 18.42
N ARG A 19 -12.13 -19.02 18.25
CA ARG A 19 -12.19 -20.33 17.56
C ARG A 19 -13.15 -21.29 18.27
N LYS A 20 -13.04 -21.40 19.60
CA LYS A 20 -13.92 -22.27 20.40
C LYS A 20 -15.38 -21.83 20.34
N ARG A 21 -15.64 -20.51 20.40
CA ARG A 21 -16.98 -19.94 20.25
C ARG A 21 -17.59 -20.26 18.87
N ALA A 22 -16.77 -20.29 17.83
CA ALA A 22 -17.19 -20.65 16.48
C ALA A 22 -17.31 -22.17 16.25
N GLY A 23 -16.91 -23.02 17.22
CA GLY A 23 -16.93 -24.48 17.07
C GLY A 23 -15.92 -25.03 16.06
N ILE A 24 -14.93 -24.25 15.66
CA ILE A 24 -13.97 -24.61 14.59
C ILE A 24 -12.82 -25.42 15.19
N ARG A 25 -12.40 -26.49 14.50
CA ARG A 25 -11.22 -27.26 14.90
C ARG A 25 -9.96 -26.46 14.65
N ILE A 26 -8.90 -26.75 15.40
CA ILE A 26 -7.63 -26.03 15.23
C ILE A 26 -7.02 -26.21 13.83
N ASP A 27 -7.25 -27.37 13.22
CA ASP A 27 -6.75 -27.71 11.87
C ASP A 27 -7.43 -26.83 10.81
N ASP A 28 -8.76 -26.75 10.84
CA ASP A 28 -9.56 -25.93 9.94
C ASP A 28 -9.26 -24.44 10.13
N PHE A 29 -9.10 -24.03 11.39
CA PHE A 29 -8.77 -22.66 11.72
C PHE A 29 -7.38 -22.26 11.20
N ALA A 30 -6.40 -23.16 11.30
CA ALA A 30 -5.06 -22.96 10.73
C ALA A 30 -5.11 -22.86 9.19
N LEU A 31 -5.97 -23.65 8.54
CA LEU A 31 -6.16 -23.60 7.09
C LEU A 31 -6.74 -22.25 6.63
N ILE A 32 -7.80 -21.77 7.29
CA ILE A 32 -8.40 -20.44 7.04
C ILE A 32 -7.35 -19.33 7.23
N ALA A 33 -6.53 -19.48 8.27
CA ALA A 33 -5.46 -18.57 8.62
C ALA A 33 -4.26 -18.59 7.65
N GLY A 34 -4.12 -19.62 6.81
CA GLY A 34 -2.94 -19.80 5.95
C GLY A 34 -1.65 -20.12 6.73
N VAL A 35 -1.77 -20.76 7.90
CA VAL A 35 -0.64 -21.13 8.76
C VAL A 35 -0.64 -22.62 9.06
N SER A 36 0.47 -23.16 9.58
CA SER A 36 0.51 -24.56 9.99
C SER A 36 -0.29 -24.79 11.28
N LYS A 37 -0.80 -26.01 11.47
CA LYS A 37 -1.43 -26.44 12.73
C LYS A 37 -0.53 -26.18 13.95
N GLN A 38 0.77 -26.45 13.81
CA GLN A 38 1.74 -26.22 14.86
C GLN A 38 1.85 -24.73 15.21
N PHE A 39 1.88 -23.85 14.20
CA PHE A 39 1.86 -22.41 14.43
C PHE A 39 0.61 -21.97 15.18
N MET A 40 -0.57 -22.46 14.79
CA MET A 40 -1.83 -22.14 15.47
C MET A 40 -1.83 -22.62 16.93
N THR A 41 -1.24 -23.80 17.18
CA THR A 41 -1.10 -24.35 18.53
C THR A 41 -0.16 -23.51 19.38
N ASP A 42 1.01 -23.15 18.84
CA ASP A 42 1.99 -22.28 19.50
C ASP A 42 1.39 -20.89 19.80
N LEU A 43 0.61 -20.34 18.86
CA LEU A 43 -0.09 -19.07 19.02
C LEU A 43 -1.16 -19.14 20.13
N GLU A 44 -2.06 -20.12 20.10
CA GLU A 44 -3.11 -20.28 21.12
C GLU A 44 -2.54 -20.54 22.52
N ASN A 45 -1.35 -21.13 22.61
CA ASN A 45 -0.64 -21.35 23.87
C ASN A 45 0.15 -20.12 24.35
N GLY A 46 0.26 -19.08 23.51
CA GLY A 46 0.94 -17.83 23.86
C GLY A 46 2.46 -17.89 23.75
N LYS A 47 3.00 -18.69 22.83
CA LYS A 47 4.45 -18.83 22.65
C LYS A 47 5.06 -17.45 22.29
N PRO A 48 6.03 -16.91 23.03
CA PRO A 48 6.53 -15.54 22.77
C PRO A 48 7.23 -15.40 21.41
N THR A 49 7.69 -16.50 20.84
CA THR A 49 8.44 -16.52 19.57
C THR A 49 7.55 -16.68 18.33
N VAL A 50 6.21 -16.61 18.44
CA VAL A 50 5.38 -16.60 17.22
C VAL A 50 5.66 -15.34 16.40
N GLN A 51 5.74 -15.52 15.08
CA GLN A 51 6.02 -14.44 14.15
C GLN A 51 4.84 -13.46 14.11
N MET A 52 5.04 -12.26 14.65
CA MET A 52 4.01 -11.20 14.72
C MET A 52 3.37 -10.89 13.36
N GLY A 53 4.15 -10.92 12.28
CA GLY A 53 3.63 -10.72 10.92
C GLY A 53 2.52 -11.70 10.54
N LYS A 54 2.68 -13.00 10.88
CA LYS A 54 1.67 -14.02 10.62
C LYS A 54 0.43 -13.85 11.51
N VAL A 55 0.62 -13.38 12.75
CA VAL A 55 -0.49 -13.08 13.67
C VAL A 55 -1.33 -11.93 13.12
N LEU A 56 -0.69 -10.84 12.67
CA LEU A 56 -1.40 -9.71 12.07
C LEU A 56 -2.13 -10.10 10.77
N GLU A 57 -1.53 -10.94 9.93
CA GLU A 57 -2.20 -11.47 8.74
C GLU A 57 -3.43 -12.31 9.07
N LEU A 58 -3.32 -13.19 10.07
CA LEU A 58 -4.43 -13.97 10.60
C LEU A 58 -5.56 -13.07 11.10
N LEU A 59 -5.26 -12.10 11.96
CA LEU A 59 -6.27 -11.17 12.50
C LEU A 59 -6.94 -10.38 11.38
N LYS A 60 -6.19 -9.93 10.37
CA LYS A 60 -6.73 -9.27 9.18
C LYS A 60 -7.71 -10.17 8.41
N ARG A 61 -7.37 -11.43 8.18
CA ARG A 61 -8.25 -12.40 7.50
C ARG A 61 -9.55 -12.65 8.26
N MET A 62 -9.50 -12.54 9.59
CA MET A 62 -10.66 -12.67 10.46
C MET A 62 -11.46 -11.37 10.65
N ALA A 63 -11.11 -10.30 9.92
CA ALA A 63 -11.69 -8.97 10.08
C ALA A 63 -11.57 -8.42 11.52
N ILE A 64 -10.49 -8.74 12.22
CA ILE A 64 -10.19 -8.25 13.57
C ILE A 64 -9.23 -7.07 13.46
N GLY A 65 -9.69 -5.92 13.93
CA GLY A 65 -8.86 -4.72 14.03
C GLY A 65 -7.89 -4.79 15.20
N VAL A 66 -6.64 -4.42 14.95
CA VAL A 66 -5.63 -4.16 15.99
C VAL A 66 -5.34 -2.67 15.95
N ASN A 67 -5.55 -1.99 17.06
CA ASN A 67 -5.34 -0.55 17.18
C ASN A 67 -4.14 -0.29 18.09
N LEU A 68 -3.33 0.71 17.73
CA LEU A 68 -2.36 1.29 18.65
C LEU A 68 -3.01 2.51 19.29
N ASP A 69 -2.94 2.57 20.62
CA ASP A 69 -3.31 3.75 21.38
C ASP A 69 -2.10 4.68 21.46
N LEU A 70 -2.22 5.87 20.88
CA LEU A 70 -1.17 6.86 20.71
C LEU A 70 -1.76 8.25 21.00
N SER A 71 -0.97 9.14 21.59
CA SER A 71 -1.34 10.55 21.72
C SER A 71 -1.41 11.24 20.36
N ASP A 72 -2.19 12.31 20.25
CA ASP A 72 -2.38 13.03 18.99
C ASP A 72 -1.06 13.51 18.37
N ASP A 73 -0.14 14.03 19.19
CA ASP A 73 1.19 14.45 18.74
C ASP A 73 2.05 13.27 18.25
N ALA A 74 1.88 12.08 18.83
CA ALA A 74 2.56 10.87 18.39
C ALA A 74 1.98 10.33 17.08
N VAL A 75 0.66 10.45 16.86
CA VAL A 75 0.00 10.03 15.61
C VAL A 75 0.52 10.84 14.41
N ASP A 76 0.71 12.15 14.57
CA ASP A 76 1.24 12.99 13.49
C ASP A 76 2.69 12.63 13.13
N ARG A 77 3.52 12.39 14.15
CA ARG A 77 4.89 11.89 13.94
C ARG A 77 4.89 10.52 13.26
N TYR A 78 4.03 9.61 13.69
CA TYR A 78 3.86 8.29 13.06
C TYR A 78 3.53 8.40 11.57
N LYS A 79 2.58 9.27 11.19
CA LYS A 79 2.21 9.50 9.78
C LYS A 79 3.39 10.03 8.96
N ALA A 80 4.14 10.98 9.52
CA ALA A 80 5.32 11.53 8.87
C ALA A 80 6.40 10.46 8.62
N GLU A 81 6.69 9.63 9.64
CA GLU A 81 7.66 8.52 9.54
C GLU A 81 7.20 7.44 8.55
N LEU A 82 5.93 7.06 8.59
CA LEU A 82 5.36 6.10 7.64
C LEU A 82 5.52 6.58 6.18
N GLY A 83 5.32 7.87 5.94
CA GLY A 83 5.55 8.50 4.64
C GLY A 83 7.01 8.41 4.18
N LYS A 84 7.97 8.63 5.08
CA LYS A 84 9.41 8.50 4.76
C LYS A 84 9.77 7.06 4.39
N VAL A 85 9.41 6.09 5.23
CA VAL A 85 9.72 4.66 5.03
C VAL A 85 9.12 4.13 3.72
N THR A 86 7.88 4.54 3.41
CA THR A 86 7.19 4.10 2.20
C THR A 86 7.88 4.61 0.93
N ARG A 87 8.31 5.88 0.91
CA ARG A 87 9.07 6.46 -0.22
C ARG A 87 10.41 5.76 -0.43
N LEU A 88 11.15 5.48 0.64
CA LEU A 88 12.41 4.75 0.57
C LEU A 88 12.23 3.34 -0.01
N ARG A 89 11.17 2.63 0.39
CA ARG A 89 10.85 1.30 -0.15
C ARG A 89 10.43 1.35 -1.63
N ALA A 90 9.72 2.39 -2.06
CA ALA A 90 9.33 2.58 -3.45
C ALA A 90 10.56 2.83 -4.35
N LEU A 91 11.48 3.70 -3.92
CA LEU A 91 12.74 3.97 -4.63
C LEU A 91 13.60 2.71 -4.76
N LYS A 92 13.64 1.86 -3.73
CA LYS A 92 14.40 0.59 -3.74
C LYS A 92 13.75 -0.51 -4.60
N LYS A 93 12.45 -0.40 -4.93
CA LYS A 93 11.70 -1.41 -5.69
C LYS A 93 11.60 -1.07 -7.19
N ALA A 94 12.04 0.11 -7.61
CA ALA A 94 12.18 0.42 -9.02
C ALA A 94 13.22 -0.55 -9.64
N PRO A 95 12.89 -1.24 -10.75
CA PRO A 95 13.86 -2.12 -11.40
C PRO A 95 15.02 -1.28 -11.92
N ASP A 96 16.26 -1.75 -11.69
CA ASP A 96 17.45 -1.18 -12.33
C ASP A 96 17.20 -1.15 -13.84
N GLY A 97 17.21 0.06 -14.41
CA GLY A 97 16.96 0.27 -15.83
C GLY A 97 17.94 -0.56 -16.66
N GLN A 98 17.40 -1.29 -17.64
CA GLN A 98 18.18 -1.83 -18.74
C GLN A 98 18.96 -0.67 -19.40
N VAL A 99 20.26 -0.63 -19.15
CA VAL A 99 21.21 0.08 -20.01
C VAL A 99 21.36 -0.74 -21.29
N THR A 100 20.57 -0.42 -22.31
CA THR A 100 20.87 -0.88 -23.68
C THR A 100 21.88 0.09 -24.30
N ALA A 101 23.15 -0.31 -24.27
CA ALA A 101 24.11 0.15 -25.25
C ALA A 101 23.96 -0.73 -26.50
N ASP A 102 23.58 -0.15 -27.64
CA ASP A 102 24.33 -0.24 -28.89
C ASP A 102 23.63 0.59 -29.99
N GLY A 103 24.40 1.29 -30.81
CA GLY A 103 23.90 2.21 -31.82
C GLY A 103 23.86 1.62 -33.23
N SER A 104 23.01 2.16 -34.11
CA SER A 104 23.36 2.39 -35.53
C SER A 104 22.30 3.20 -36.30
N LYS A 105 22.73 4.40 -36.74
CA LYS A 105 22.49 5.11 -38.02
C LYS A 105 21.27 4.79 -38.92
N LYS A 106 20.57 5.86 -39.37
CA LYS A 106 20.29 6.27 -40.78
C LYS A 106 19.34 7.50 -40.82
N THR A 107 19.84 8.70 -41.16
CA THR A 107 19.67 9.46 -42.43
C THR A 107 18.24 9.81 -42.87
N SER A 108 17.93 11.13 -42.81
CA SER A 108 17.29 12.02 -43.82
C SER A 108 16.19 11.44 -44.72
N THR A 109 15.03 12.12 -44.82
CA THR A 109 14.59 12.87 -46.04
C THR A 109 13.43 13.81 -45.70
N LYS A 110 13.45 15.00 -46.32
CA LYS A 110 12.48 16.11 -46.29
C LYS A 110 11.09 15.69 -46.78
N GLU A 111 10.05 16.36 -46.27
CA GLU A 111 8.94 16.81 -47.11
C GLU A 111 8.23 18.02 -46.47
N THR A 112 8.12 19.07 -47.29
CA THR A 112 7.51 20.38 -47.04
C THR A 112 6.22 20.43 -47.85
N LEU A 113 5.13 21.01 -47.35
CA LEU A 113 4.09 21.68 -48.15
C LEU A 113 3.19 22.57 -47.25
N PRO A 114 2.38 23.52 -47.77
CA PRO A 114 2.65 24.94 -47.60
C PRO A 114 1.59 25.70 -46.77
N THR A 115 1.99 26.86 -46.27
CA THR A 115 1.10 27.88 -45.69
C THR A 115 0.38 28.64 -46.80
N SER A 116 -0.95 28.54 -46.84
CA SER A 116 -1.81 29.40 -47.65
C SER A 116 -2.02 30.76 -46.97
N ARG A 117 -1.64 31.83 -47.68
CA ARG A 117 -2.06 33.22 -47.43
C ARG A 117 -3.28 33.54 -48.32
N GLN A 118 -4.31 34.16 -47.73
CA GLN A 118 -5.25 35.14 -48.33
C GLN A 118 -6.41 35.30 -47.32
N GLY A 119 -6.91 36.48 -46.96
CA GLY A 119 -6.65 37.85 -47.38
C GLY A 119 -7.55 38.80 -46.59
N LEU A 120 -7.25 40.10 -46.70
CA LEU A 120 -8.09 41.29 -46.49
C LEU A 120 -9.04 41.33 -45.27
N THR A 121 -8.71 42.18 -44.31
CA THR A 121 -9.73 42.96 -43.58
C THR A 121 -9.46 44.43 -43.85
N ASP A 122 -10.43 45.05 -44.50
CA ASP A 122 -10.44 46.46 -44.88
C ASP A 122 -10.38 47.39 -43.66
N GLU A 123 -9.63 48.45 -43.87
CA GLU A 123 -9.51 49.65 -43.07
C GLU A 123 -10.73 50.54 -43.33
N GLU A 124 -11.58 50.80 -42.34
CA GLU A 124 -12.49 51.95 -42.41
C GLU A 124 -12.66 52.64 -41.05
N ALA A 125 -12.29 53.92 -41.05
CA ALA A 125 -12.14 54.82 -39.92
C ALA A 125 -13.47 55.25 -39.26
N PRO A 126 -13.46 55.70 -37.99
CA PRO A 126 -14.67 56.18 -37.33
C PRO A 126 -14.93 57.66 -37.68
N ARG A 127 -16.09 57.94 -38.27
CA ARG A 127 -16.70 59.28 -38.30
C ARG A 127 -17.76 59.39 -37.20
N ARG A 128 -17.62 60.41 -36.34
CA ARG A 128 -18.65 61.25 -35.69
C ARG A 128 -17.88 62.13 -34.69
N GLY A 129 -17.90 63.46 -34.70
CA GLY A 129 -18.91 64.39 -35.21
C GLY A 129 -19.83 64.86 -34.09
N ARG A 130 -19.30 65.61 -33.11
CA ARG A 130 -19.76 66.95 -32.68
C ARG A 130 -18.83 67.51 -31.62
#